data_AF-Q088V8-F1
#
_entry.id   AF-Q088V8-F1
#
_cell.length_a   1.000
_cell.length_b   1.000
_cell.length_c   1.000
_cell.angle_alpha   90.00
_cell.angle_beta   90.00
_cell.angle_gamma   90.00
#
_symmetry.space_group_name_H-M   'P 1'
#
loop_
_entity.id
_entity.type
_entity.pdbx_description
1 polymer ?
#
loop_
_entity_poly.entity_id
_entity_poly.type
_entity_poly.pdbx_seq_one_letter_code
_entity_poly.pdbx_strand_id
1 'polypeptide(L)'
;MSARSRVFVSLFTSIFISVLARVSSIIMLCCLCIAATSASEHPPASNNEPLTQAQLADIQALYTQPASTEALNALAQQLNLQLDTRGQFVQLRYLQVLKKPLLSQGQFIFSPTQGLVWQQQRPFNTLMVLKDQQLIQQNSQGKIQHFSAGANGNPIAQQLPRLLQAIMAGDIDALSADFSLFMLATQSINKPETQPADKSWQLGLQAKDPQVQSSMGNITLSGDTLIRSLIMTSNQANVRDYTQIQFTQTQQGPLSEAELALFSLGNESAK
;
A
#
# COMPACT_ATOMS: atom_id res chain seq x y z
N MET A 1 15.18 -21.76 -52.81
CA MET A 1 14.26 -21.72 -51.65
C MET A 1 14.55 -20.47 -50.84
N SER A 2 13.48 -19.78 -50.48
CA SER A 2 13.36 -18.34 -50.22
C SER A 2 13.95 -17.84 -48.89
N ALA A 3 14.59 -16.67 -48.94
CA ALA A 3 15.07 -15.88 -47.81
C ALA A 3 13.95 -15.26 -46.93
N ARG A 4 12.66 -15.57 -47.18
CA ARG A 4 11.53 -15.06 -46.39
C ARG A 4 11.28 -15.78 -45.06
N SER A 5 11.96 -16.90 -44.77
CA SER A 5 11.66 -17.68 -43.55
C SER A 5 12.46 -17.26 -42.30
N ARG A 6 13.53 -16.46 -42.44
CA ARG A 6 14.35 -16.03 -41.28
C ARG A 6 13.89 -14.76 -40.58
N VAL A 7 13.04 -13.95 -41.20
CA VAL A 7 12.54 -12.70 -40.60
C VAL A 7 11.38 -12.96 -39.63
N PHE A 8 10.63 -14.06 -39.79
CA PHE A 8 9.46 -14.34 -38.96
C PHE A 8 9.81 -14.92 -37.57
N VAL A 9 10.96 -15.58 -37.44
CA VAL A 9 11.41 -16.15 -36.15
C VAL A 9 12.05 -15.07 -35.25
N SER A 10 12.50 -13.94 -35.81
CA SER A 10 13.13 -12.86 -35.04
C SER A 10 12.14 -11.88 -34.40
N LEU A 11 10.88 -11.80 -34.86
CA LEU A 11 9.87 -10.92 -34.26
C LEU A 11 9.16 -11.54 -33.05
N PHE A 12 9.08 -12.86 -32.95
CA PHE A 12 8.42 -13.53 -31.82
C PHE A 12 9.28 -13.59 -30.55
N THR A 13 10.60 -13.57 -30.68
CA THR A 13 11.53 -13.55 -29.53
C THR A 13 11.59 -12.18 -28.86
N SER A 14 11.37 -11.08 -29.61
CA SER A 14 11.42 -9.71 -29.07
C SER A 14 10.17 -9.35 -28.24
N ILE A 15 9.01 -9.91 -28.59
CA ILE A 15 7.75 -9.70 -27.85
C ILE A 15 7.74 -10.50 -26.53
N PHE A 16 8.39 -11.67 -26.47
CA PHE A 16 8.49 -12.44 -25.22
C PHE A 16 9.49 -11.87 -24.21
N ILE A 17 10.56 -11.22 -24.68
CA ILE A 17 11.58 -10.59 -23.81
C ILE A 17 11.05 -9.29 -23.16
N SER A 18 10.13 -8.58 -23.83
CA SER A 18 9.53 -7.34 -23.29
C SER A 18 8.43 -7.58 -22.25
N VAL A 19 7.77 -8.75 -22.26
CA VAL A 19 6.79 -9.13 -21.22
C VAL A 19 7.47 -9.60 -19.93
N LEU A 20 8.65 -10.24 -20.02
CA LEU A 20 9.43 -10.66 -18.84
C LEU A 20 10.15 -9.50 -18.14
N ALA A 21 10.49 -8.43 -18.87
CA ALA A 21 11.18 -7.26 -18.30
C ALA A 21 10.29 -6.38 -17.40
N ARG A 22 8.95 -6.48 -17.51
CA ARG A 22 8.01 -5.73 -16.66
C ARG A 22 7.70 -6.40 -15.32
N VAL A 23 8.16 -7.64 -15.12
CA VAL A 23 7.89 -8.42 -13.89
C VAL A 23 9.03 -8.27 -12.86
N SER A 24 10.16 -7.65 -13.21
CA SER A 24 11.37 -7.64 -12.35
C SER A 24 11.35 -6.66 -11.17
N SER A 25 10.46 -5.67 -11.12
CA SER A 25 10.47 -4.67 -10.03
C SER A 25 9.38 -4.88 -8.96
N ILE A 26 8.47 -5.84 -9.12
CA ILE A 26 7.28 -5.98 -8.24
C ILE A 26 7.20 -7.40 -7.64
N ILE A 27 8.35 -8.00 -7.33
CA ILE A 27 8.44 -9.28 -6.61
C ILE A 27 8.92 -9.09 -5.16
N MET A 28 9.37 -7.89 -4.79
CA MET A 28 10.10 -7.69 -3.52
C MET A 28 9.25 -7.19 -2.34
N LEU A 29 7.92 -7.35 -2.40
CA LEU A 29 7.07 -7.48 -1.21
C LEU A 29 6.52 -8.93 -1.07
N CYS A 30 6.89 -9.82 -1.99
CA CYS A 30 6.44 -11.22 -2.06
C CYS A 30 7.59 -12.17 -2.45
N CYS A 31 8.84 -11.86 -2.05
CA CYS A 31 10.07 -12.52 -2.53
C CYS A 31 9.87 -13.99 -2.94
N LEU A 32 10.07 -14.23 -4.24
CA LEU A 32 10.30 -15.51 -4.89
C LEU A 32 10.80 -16.61 -3.93
N CYS A 33 9.95 -17.61 -3.68
CA CYS A 33 10.31 -19.03 -3.60
C CYS A 33 9.07 -19.86 -3.94
N ILE A 34 9.11 -20.56 -5.07
CA ILE A 34 8.19 -21.64 -5.38
C ILE A 34 8.53 -22.79 -4.43
N ALA A 35 7.77 -22.94 -3.35
CA ALA A 35 7.65 -24.19 -2.63
C ALA A 35 6.17 -24.43 -2.39
N ALA A 36 5.59 -25.31 -3.22
CA ALA A 36 4.21 -25.76 -3.07
C ALA A 36 4.10 -26.55 -1.76
N THR A 37 3.62 -25.91 -0.70
CA THR A 37 3.13 -26.61 0.49
C THR A 37 1.74 -26.08 0.77
N SER A 38 0.73 -26.89 0.45
CA SER A 38 -0.68 -26.58 0.70
C SER A 38 -0.98 -26.79 2.18
N ALA A 39 -0.88 -25.73 2.98
CA ALA A 39 -1.54 -25.66 4.28
C ALA A 39 -2.89 -24.95 4.06
N SER A 40 -3.98 -25.69 4.26
CA SER A 40 -5.34 -25.20 4.12
C SER A 40 -5.74 -24.46 5.38
N GLU A 41 -5.41 -23.18 5.50
CA GLU A 41 -5.98 -22.31 6.54
C GLU A 41 -7.21 -21.60 5.99
N HIS A 42 -8.34 -21.80 6.65
CA HIS A 42 -9.62 -21.16 6.40
C HIS A 42 -9.52 -19.66 6.74
N PRO A 43 -9.70 -18.72 5.81
CA PRO A 43 -9.76 -17.30 6.16
C PRO A 43 -11.09 -16.99 6.87
N PRO A 44 -11.12 -16.09 7.88
CA PRO A 44 -12.37 -15.60 8.43
C PRO A 44 -13.14 -14.80 7.36
N ALA A 45 -14.45 -15.03 7.29
CA ALA A 45 -15.35 -14.61 6.22
C ALA A 45 -15.65 -13.10 6.20
N SER A 46 -15.90 -12.58 4.98
CA SER A 46 -16.56 -11.33 4.54
C SER A 46 -15.71 -10.30 3.79
N ASN A 47 -14.45 -10.01 4.17
CA ASN A 47 -13.75 -8.81 3.64
C ASN A 47 -12.52 -9.10 2.75
N ASN A 48 -12.32 -10.36 2.36
CA ASN A 48 -11.17 -10.83 1.58
C ASN A 48 -11.56 -11.29 0.17
N GLU A 49 -12.80 -11.05 -0.25
CA GLU A 49 -13.29 -11.39 -1.58
C GLU A 49 -12.64 -10.51 -2.65
N PRO A 50 -12.50 -11.01 -3.89
CA PRO A 50 -12.06 -10.19 -5.01
C PRO A 50 -13.00 -9.00 -5.22
N LEU A 51 -12.44 -7.83 -5.53
CA LEU A 51 -13.22 -6.67 -5.93
C LEU A 51 -13.99 -6.98 -7.22
N THR A 52 -15.27 -6.64 -7.22
CA THR A 52 -16.12 -6.73 -8.41
C THR A 52 -15.72 -5.68 -9.45
N GLN A 53 -16.10 -5.89 -10.70
CA GLN A 53 -15.83 -4.93 -11.77
C GLN A 53 -16.50 -3.57 -11.51
N ALA A 54 -17.67 -3.56 -10.86
CA ALA A 54 -18.36 -2.34 -10.47
C ALA A 54 -17.53 -1.56 -9.43
N GLN A 55 -17.04 -2.23 -8.38
CA GLN A 55 -16.18 -1.60 -7.37
C GLN A 55 -14.88 -1.03 -7.97
N LEU A 56 -14.27 -1.75 -8.92
CA LEU A 56 -13.08 -1.25 -9.62
C LEU A 56 -13.41 -0.02 -10.51
N ALA A 57 -14.59 0.02 -11.13
CA ALA A 57 -15.05 1.17 -11.89
C ALA A 57 -15.34 2.38 -10.98
N ASP A 58 -15.96 2.17 -9.82
CA ASP A 58 -16.19 3.22 -8.82
C ASP A 58 -14.87 3.81 -8.31
N ILE A 59 -13.89 2.96 -8.03
CA ILE A 59 -12.52 3.39 -7.67
C ILE A 59 -11.91 4.23 -8.79
N GLN A 60 -12.07 3.86 -10.06
CA GLN A 60 -11.57 4.68 -11.17
C GLN A 60 -12.31 6.02 -11.27
N ALA A 61 -13.63 6.03 -11.06
CA ALA A 61 -14.45 7.24 -11.11
C ALA A 61 -14.03 8.27 -10.05
N LEU A 62 -13.54 7.84 -8.88
CA LEU A 62 -12.97 8.71 -7.84
C LEU A 62 -11.91 9.66 -8.40
N TYR A 63 -11.02 9.17 -9.26
CA TYR A 63 -9.91 9.95 -9.84
C TYR A 63 -10.36 11.00 -10.87
N THR A 64 -11.66 11.18 -11.07
CA THR A 64 -12.22 12.28 -11.85
C THR A 64 -12.67 13.47 -10.98
N GLN A 65 -12.60 13.33 -9.66
CA GLN A 65 -13.12 14.28 -8.67
C GLN A 65 -11.98 14.76 -7.75
N PRO A 66 -11.26 15.84 -8.12
CA PRO A 66 -10.24 16.42 -7.24
C PRO A 66 -10.82 16.77 -5.87
N ALA A 67 -10.07 16.48 -4.81
CA ALA A 67 -10.49 16.80 -3.46
C ALA A 67 -10.55 18.32 -3.24
N SER A 68 -11.60 18.81 -2.58
CA SER A 68 -11.64 20.21 -2.14
C SER A 68 -10.79 20.40 -0.89
N THR A 69 -10.26 21.61 -0.71
CA THR A 69 -9.48 21.97 0.47
C THR A 69 -10.26 21.76 1.77
N GLU A 70 -11.57 22.05 1.77
CA GLU A 70 -12.45 21.87 2.93
C GLU A 70 -12.58 20.38 3.31
N ALA A 71 -12.76 19.51 2.31
CA ALA A 71 -12.85 18.07 2.54
C ALA A 71 -11.54 17.49 3.08
N LEU A 72 -10.41 17.94 2.53
CA LEU A 72 -9.08 17.55 2.98
C LEU A 72 -8.79 17.99 4.42
N ASN A 73 -9.16 19.22 4.79
CA ASN A 73 -9.01 19.72 6.15
C ASN A 73 -9.87 18.95 7.15
N ALA A 74 -11.11 18.62 6.79
CA ALA A 74 -11.98 17.80 7.62
C ALA A 74 -11.38 16.39 7.82
N LEU A 75 -10.82 15.80 6.77
CA LEU A 75 -10.18 14.49 6.85
C LEU A 75 -8.93 14.52 7.74
N ALA A 76 -8.09 15.56 7.61
CA ALA A 76 -6.91 15.77 8.44
C ALA A 76 -7.27 15.78 9.93
N GLN A 77 -8.32 16.53 10.30
CA GLN A 77 -8.80 16.61 11.68
C GLN A 77 -9.30 15.27 12.21
N GLN A 78 -9.96 14.48 11.36
CA GLN A 78 -10.44 13.15 11.74
C GLN A 78 -9.31 12.13 11.90
N LEU A 79 -8.28 12.20 11.03
CA LEU A 79 -7.17 11.24 11.01
C LEU A 79 -5.94 11.65 11.83
N ASN A 80 -5.93 12.82 12.46
CA ASN A 80 -4.82 13.25 13.33
C ASN A 80 -4.80 12.42 14.62
N LEU A 81 -4.29 11.20 14.53
CA LEU A 81 -4.19 10.27 15.64
C LEU A 81 -3.06 10.72 16.56
N GLN A 82 -3.42 11.41 17.64
CA GLN A 82 -2.46 11.80 18.68
C GLN A 82 -2.00 10.62 19.55
N LEU A 83 -2.62 9.45 19.37
CA LEU A 83 -2.35 8.25 20.14
C LEU A 83 -1.60 7.23 19.29
N ASP A 84 -0.68 6.53 19.95
CA ASP A 84 -0.09 5.32 19.37
C ASP A 84 -1.19 4.36 18.94
N THR A 85 -1.07 3.85 17.73
CA THR A 85 -2.08 3.04 17.05
C THR A 85 -1.44 1.79 16.51
N ARG A 86 -2.05 0.63 16.76
CA ARG A 86 -1.53 -0.67 16.33
C ARG A 86 -2.66 -1.57 15.86
N GLY A 87 -2.34 -2.53 15.00
CA GLY A 87 -3.32 -3.49 14.52
C GLY A 87 -2.69 -4.54 13.62
N GLN A 88 -3.55 -5.36 13.04
CA GLN A 88 -3.19 -6.37 12.05
C GLN A 88 -3.52 -5.89 10.65
N PHE A 89 -2.80 -6.39 9.66
CA PHE A 89 -3.13 -6.23 8.26
C PHE A 89 -3.24 -7.58 7.55
N VAL A 90 -4.15 -7.65 6.58
CA VAL A 90 -4.23 -8.71 5.59
C VAL A 90 -4.09 -8.08 4.22
N GLN A 91 -3.08 -8.49 3.46
CA GLN A 91 -2.83 -8.01 2.12
C GLN A 91 -3.07 -9.13 1.10
N LEU A 92 -3.89 -8.84 0.10
CA LEU A 92 -4.14 -9.70 -1.05
C LEU A 92 -3.65 -8.99 -2.31
N ARG A 93 -2.79 -9.65 -3.08
CA ARG A 93 -2.38 -9.18 -4.42
C ARG A 93 -2.98 -10.09 -5.48
N TYR A 94 -3.92 -9.53 -6.23
CA TYR A 94 -4.54 -10.18 -7.38
C TYR A 94 -3.70 -9.89 -8.62
N LEU A 95 -3.31 -10.96 -9.30
CA LEU A 95 -2.57 -10.91 -10.55
C LEU A 95 -3.33 -11.76 -11.57
N GLN A 96 -3.60 -11.21 -12.75
CA GLN A 96 -4.36 -11.87 -13.80
C GLN A 96 -3.79 -13.27 -14.15
N VAL A 97 -2.48 -13.42 -14.03
CA VAL A 97 -1.76 -14.66 -14.36
C VAL A 97 -1.89 -15.76 -13.31
N LEU A 98 -2.34 -15.43 -12.09
CA LEU A 98 -2.45 -16.37 -10.97
C LEU A 98 -3.90 -16.79 -10.73
N LYS A 99 -4.11 -18.06 -10.40
CA LYS A 99 -5.44 -18.60 -10.04
C LYS A 99 -5.90 -18.18 -8.64
N LYS A 100 -4.95 -17.90 -7.75
CA LYS A 100 -5.19 -17.46 -6.37
C LYS A 100 -4.37 -16.19 -6.12
N PRO A 101 -4.87 -15.24 -5.33
CA PRO A 101 -4.09 -14.08 -4.95
C PRO A 101 -2.89 -14.47 -4.10
N LEU A 102 -1.86 -13.63 -4.10
CA LEU A 102 -0.79 -13.70 -3.11
C LEU A 102 -1.33 -13.12 -1.80
N LEU A 103 -1.16 -13.85 -0.69
CA LEU A 103 -1.60 -13.46 0.63
C LEU A 103 -0.40 -13.14 1.52
N SER A 104 -0.39 -11.94 2.08
CA SER A 104 0.53 -11.51 3.13
C SER A 104 -0.25 -11.09 4.37
N GLN A 105 0.30 -11.35 5.55
CA GLN A 105 -0.32 -11.00 6.83
C GLN A 105 0.74 -10.53 7.82
N GLY A 106 0.35 -9.66 8.73
CA GLY A 106 1.23 -9.18 9.77
C GLY A 106 0.60 -8.04 10.55
N GLN A 107 1.45 -7.26 11.21
CA GLN A 107 1.05 -6.18 12.11
C GLN A 107 1.70 -4.85 11.73
N PHE A 108 1.04 -3.77 12.13
CA PHE A 108 1.56 -2.41 12.01
C PHE A 108 1.47 -1.70 13.36
N ILE A 109 2.40 -0.77 13.58
CA ILE A 109 2.40 0.12 14.74
C ILE A 109 2.78 1.51 14.25
N PHE A 110 1.91 2.47 14.50
CA PHE A 110 2.18 3.88 14.30
C PHE A 110 2.30 4.56 15.66
N SER A 111 3.35 5.36 15.83
CA SER A 111 3.51 6.25 16.95
C SER A 111 3.84 7.64 16.41
N PRO A 112 3.13 8.70 16.83
CA PRO A 112 3.48 10.07 16.46
C PRO A 112 4.93 10.43 16.85
N THR A 113 5.48 9.80 17.88
CA THR A 113 6.83 10.09 18.39
C THR A 113 7.91 9.14 17.89
N GLN A 114 7.56 7.88 17.55
CA GLN A 114 8.55 6.88 17.11
C GLN A 114 8.54 6.62 15.59
N GLY A 115 7.44 6.94 14.89
CA GLY A 115 7.28 6.70 13.46
C GLY A 115 6.37 5.50 13.16
N LEU A 116 6.70 4.71 12.15
CA LEU A 116 5.90 3.56 11.69
C LEU A 116 6.73 2.26 11.70
N VAL A 117 6.15 1.20 12.24
CA VAL A 117 6.59 -0.18 12.08
C VAL A 117 5.59 -0.92 11.21
N TRP A 118 6.10 -1.65 10.23
CA TRP A 118 5.36 -2.59 9.39
C TRP A 118 6.04 -3.95 9.43
N GLN A 119 5.42 -4.92 10.11
CA GLN A 119 5.96 -6.26 10.25
C GLN A 119 5.08 -7.26 9.52
N GLN A 120 5.54 -7.73 8.35
CA GLN A 120 4.94 -8.90 7.73
C GLN A 120 5.40 -10.14 8.49
N GLN A 121 4.47 -10.97 8.92
CA GLN A 121 4.75 -12.23 9.61
C GLN A 121 4.62 -13.43 8.67
N ARG A 122 3.76 -13.33 7.64
CA ARG A 122 3.53 -14.38 6.63
C ARG A 122 3.47 -13.77 5.23
N PRO A 123 3.94 -14.49 4.18
CA PRO A 123 4.57 -15.82 4.23
C PRO A 123 6.03 -15.79 4.67
N PHE A 124 6.67 -14.61 4.63
CA PHE A 124 8.03 -14.41 5.08
C PHE A 124 8.05 -13.30 6.13
N ASN A 125 8.77 -13.54 7.23
CA ASN A 125 8.96 -12.54 8.26
C ASN A 125 9.85 -11.40 7.71
N THR A 126 9.31 -10.19 7.61
CA THR A 126 10.06 -9.00 7.21
C THR A 126 9.61 -7.82 8.03
N LEU A 127 10.54 -6.94 8.40
CA LEU A 127 10.27 -5.79 9.24
C LEU A 127 10.75 -4.53 8.54
N MET A 128 9.86 -3.56 8.42
CA MET A 128 10.16 -2.21 7.96
C MET A 128 9.90 -1.23 9.10
N VAL A 129 10.85 -0.34 9.33
CA VAL A 129 10.76 0.74 10.31
C VAL A 129 11.01 2.05 9.58
N LEU A 130 10.07 2.98 9.68
CA LEU A 130 10.19 4.33 9.18
C LEU A 130 10.25 5.27 10.38
N LYS A 131 11.43 5.87 10.58
CA LYS A 131 11.73 6.77 11.71
C LYS A 131 12.72 7.83 11.24
N ASP A 132 12.54 9.08 11.66
CA ASP A 132 13.43 10.20 11.32
C ASP A 132 13.70 10.32 9.81
N GLN A 133 12.66 10.08 8.99
CA GLN A 133 12.71 10.06 7.52
C GLN A 133 13.65 9.00 6.92
N GLN A 134 14.17 8.07 7.73
CA GLN A 134 14.92 6.90 7.31
C GLN A 134 14.02 5.67 7.29
N LEU A 135 14.10 4.91 6.20
CA LEU A 135 13.46 3.61 6.12
C LEU A 135 14.51 2.53 6.34
N ILE A 136 14.23 1.65 7.29
CA ILE A 136 15.10 0.53 7.66
C ILE A 136 14.31 -0.74 7.40
N GLN A 137 14.89 -1.67 6.65
CA GLN A 137 14.26 -2.92 6.31
C GLN A 137 15.13 -4.09 6.75
N GLN A 138 14.55 -5.02 7.50
CA GLN A 138 15.10 -6.33 7.78
C GLN A 138 14.33 -7.38 6.98
N ASN A 139 15.03 -8.11 6.11
CA ASN A 139 14.44 -9.21 5.36
C ASN A 139 14.35 -10.51 6.20
N SER A 140 13.76 -11.56 5.61
CA SER A 140 13.59 -12.86 6.29
C SER A 140 14.89 -13.60 6.62
N GLN A 141 16.02 -13.18 6.04
CA GLN A 141 17.35 -13.70 6.35
C GLN A 141 18.05 -12.86 7.43
N GLY A 142 17.40 -11.84 7.97
CA GLY A 142 17.98 -10.93 8.96
C GLY A 142 18.88 -9.84 8.38
N LYS A 143 18.99 -9.74 7.05
CA LYS A 143 19.79 -8.67 6.42
C LYS A 143 19.07 -7.33 6.57
N ILE A 144 19.79 -6.36 7.15
CA ILE A 144 19.31 -4.99 7.33
C ILE A 144 19.77 -4.12 6.15
N GLN A 145 18.86 -3.27 5.67
CA GLN A 145 19.11 -2.27 4.63
C GLN A 145 18.55 -0.93 5.09
N HIS A 146 19.31 0.14 4.85
CA HIS A 146 18.90 1.51 5.11
C HIS A 146 18.60 2.20 3.78
N PHE A 147 17.47 2.88 3.70
CA PHE A 147 17.06 3.67 2.55
C PHE A 147 16.80 5.10 3.00
N SER A 148 17.66 6.01 2.52
CA SER A 148 17.42 7.44 2.61
C SER A 148 16.65 7.92 1.38
N ALA A 149 15.98 9.08 1.49
CA ALA A 149 15.26 9.69 0.37
C ALA A 149 16.20 9.83 -0.86
N GLY A 150 15.80 9.24 -2.00
CA GLY A 150 16.54 9.30 -3.27
C GLY A 150 17.45 8.11 -3.59
N ALA A 151 17.54 7.08 -2.75
CA ALA A 151 18.34 5.88 -3.04
C ALA A 151 17.58 4.84 -3.88
N ASN A 152 18.28 4.24 -4.87
CA ASN A 152 17.86 3.29 -5.91
C ASN A 152 17.16 1.97 -5.43
N GLY A 153 16.13 2.06 -4.60
CA GLY A 153 15.31 0.94 -4.15
C GLY A 153 13.98 0.84 -4.91
N ASN A 154 13.22 -0.22 -4.62
CA ASN A 154 11.85 -0.37 -5.16
C ASN A 154 10.98 0.80 -4.65
N PRO A 155 10.43 1.65 -5.54
CA PRO A 155 9.66 2.82 -5.13
C PRO A 155 8.48 2.44 -4.23
N ILE A 156 7.80 1.31 -4.47
CA ILE A 156 6.62 0.93 -3.67
C ILE A 156 7.00 0.58 -2.23
N ALA A 157 8.07 -0.19 -2.05
CA ALA A 157 8.53 -0.62 -0.72
C ALA A 157 8.97 0.56 0.14
N GLN A 158 9.40 1.67 -0.49
CA GLN A 158 9.79 2.89 0.21
C GLN A 158 8.63 3.87 0.41
N GLN A 159 7.77 4.02 -0.59
CA GLN A 159 6.74 5.06 -0.61
C GLN A 159 5.51 4.65 0.17
N LEU A 160 5.11 3.38 0.18
CA LEU A 160 3.90 2.94 0.88
C LEU A 160 3.99 3.16 2.41
N PRO A 161 5.08 2.81 3.11
CA PRO A 161 5.21 3.12 4.53
C PRO A 161 5.20 4.63 4.82
N ARG A 162 5.85 5.45 3.98
CA ARG A 162 5.85 6.92 4.11
C ARG A 162 4.46 7.50 3.93
N LEU A 163 3.75 7.01 2.91
CA LEU A 163 2.37 7.37 2.66
C LEU A 163 1.50 7.05 3.87
N LEU A 164 1.55 5.80 4.36
CA LEU A 164 0.79 5.37 5.53
C LEU A 164 1.10 6.22 6.76
N GLN A 165 2.37 6.54 7.00
CA GLN A 165 2.76 7.46 8.08
C GLN A 165 2.10 8.83 7.92
N ALA A 166 2.18 9.45 6.75
CA ALA A 166 1.61 10.78 6.51
C ALA A 166 0.09 10.79 6.69
N ILE A 167 -0.62 9.76 6.20
CA ILE A 167 -2.07 9.63 6.40
C ILE A 167 -2.41 9.46 7.89
N MET A 168 -1.69 8.58 8.60
CA MET A 168 -1.95 8.33 10.02
C MET A 168 -1.58 9.53 10.92
N ALA A 169 -0.65 10.36 10.48
CA ALA A 169 -0.32 11.64 11.11
C ALA A 169 -1.32 12.76 10.75
N GLY A 170 -2.24 12.52 9.81
CA GLY A 170 -3.12 13.56 9.28
C GLY A 170 -2.38 14.67 8.52
N ASP A 171 -1.16 14.41 8.05
CA ASP A 171 -0.29 15.38 7.38
C ASP A 171 -0.65 15.48 5.89
N ILE A 172 -1.76 16.15 5.61
CA ILE A 172 -2.26 16.34 4.24
C ILE A 172 -1.32 17.21 3.41
N ASP A 173 -0.56 18.11 4.03
CA ASP A 173 0.41 18.94 3.32
C ASP A 173 1.56 18.09 2.77
N ALA A 174 2.09 17.16 3.57
CA ALA A 174 3.07 16.18 3.11
C ALA A 174 2.51 15.29 2.00
N LEU A 175 1.26 14.84 2.11
CA LEU A 175 0.61 14.08 1.04
C LEU A 175 0.46 14.91 -0.25
N SER A 176 0.04 16.16 -0.12
CA SER A 176 -0.19 17.06 -1.23
C SER A 176 1.10 17.50 -1.91
N ALA A 177 2.27 17.34 -1.28
CA ALA A 177 3.55 17.58 -1.93
C ALA A 177 3.76 16.59 -3.09
N ASP A 178 3.56 15.29 -2.82
CA ASP A 178 3.92 14.20 -3.74
C ASP A 178 2.73 13.64 -4.54
N PHE A 179 1.49 13.91 -4.12
CA PHE A 179 0.28 13.33 -4.70
C PHE A 179 -0.76 14.38 -5.08
N SER A 180 -1.47 14.10 -6.18
CA SER A 180 -2.78 14.70 -6.46
C SER A 180 -3.84 13.93 -5.68
N LEU A 181 -4.72 14.65 -4.98
CA LEU A 181 -5.70 14.09 -4.06
C LEU A 181 -7.12 14.18 -4.63
N PHE A 182 -7.90 13.12 -4.43
CA PHE A 182 -9.25 12.95 -4.98
C PHE A 182 -10.22 12.49 -3.89
N MET A 183 -11.41 13.08 -3.85
CA MET A 183 -12.44 12.74 -2.86
C MET A 183 -13.83 13.01 -3.43
N LEU A 184 -14.80 12.14 -3.15
CA LEU A 184 -16.18 12.37 -3.58
C LEU A 184 -16.81 13.48 -2.74
N ALA A 185 -17.33 14.52 -3.39
CA ALA A 185 -17.93 15.70 -2.74
C ALA A 185 -19.11 15.38 -1.79
N THR A 186 -19.77 14.23 -1.95
CA THR A 186 -20.89 13.80 -1.11
C THR A 186 -20.47 13.20 0.23
N GLN A 187 -19.19 12.88 0.41
CA GLN A 187 -18.62 12.37 1.67
C GLN A 187 -18.16 13.49 2.60
N SER A 188 -18.80 14.67 2.53
CA SER A 188 -18.57 15.74 3.50
C SER A 188 -18.77 15.17 4.90
N ILE A 189 -17.64 15.01 5.60
CA ILE A 189 -17.53 14.54 6.98
C ILE A 189 -18.30 15.47 7.93
N ASN A 190 -18.64 16.67 7.44
CA ASN A 190 -19.47 17.68 8.06
C ASN A 190 -20.76 17.87 7.23
N LYS A 191 -21.67 16.89 7.23
CA LYS A 191 -23.06 17.11 6.83
C LYS A 191 -23.88 17.60 8.05
N PRO A 192 -24.88 18.48 7.87
CA PRO A 192 -25.80 18.85 8.95
C PRO A 192 -26.48 17.63 9.57
N GLU A 193 -26.70 17.65 10.90
CA GLU A 193 -27.18 16.55 11.77
C GLU A 193 -28.49 15.83 11.37
N THR A 194 -29.17 16.27 10.30
CA THR A 194 -30.49 15.75 9.91
C THR A 194 -30.44 14.43 9.14
N GLN A 195 -29.25 13.89 8.85
CA GLN A 195 -29.04 12.53 8.35
C GLN A 195 -27.84 11.90 9.07
N PRO A 196 -27.89 10.61 9.45
CA PRO A 196 -26.70 9.93 9.95
C PRO A 196 -25.66 9.96 8.83
N ALA A 197 -24.65 10.83 8.97
CA ALA A 197 -23.52 10.84 8.07
C ALA A 197 -22.80 9.50 8.29
N ASP A 198 -22.78 8.66 7.25
CA ASP A 198 -21.80 7.58 7.18
C ASP A 198 -20.44 8.27 7.31
N LYS A 199 -19.79 8.12 8.47
CA LYS A 199 -18.44 8.69 8.76
C LYS A 199 -17.35 8.04 7.90
N SER A 200 -17.75 7.29 6.87
CA SER A 200 -16.87 6.67 5.92
C SER A 200 -16.33 7.71 4.95
N TRP A 201 -15.01 7.74 4.82
CA TRP A 201 -14.32 8.54 3.82
C TRP A 201 -13.59 7.64 2.85
N GLN A 202 -13.31 8.18 1.66
CA GLN A 202 -12.46 7.58 0.66
C GLN A 202 -11.55 8.65 0.04
N LEU A 203 -10.24 8.42 0.10
CA LEU A 203 -9.22 9.30 -0.43
C LEU A 203 -8.46 8.60 -1.56
N GLY A 204 -8.50 9.19 -2.74
CA GLY A 204 -7.69 8.78 -3.88
C GLY A 204 -6.40 9.58 -3.94
N LEU A 205 -5.28 8.90 -4.16
CA LEU A 205 -3.97 9.49 -4.35
C LEU A 205 -3.38 9.01 -5.66
N GLN A 206 -2.90 9.98 -6.44
CA GLN A 206 -2.18 9.73 -7.66
C GLN A 206 -0.84 10.45 -7.58
N ALA A 207 0.26 9.69 -7.66
CA ALA A 207 1.60 10.27 -7.59
C ALA A 207 1.80 11.29 -8.72
N LYS A 208 2.38 12.45 -8.38
CA LYS A 208 2.71 13.50 -9.34
C LYS A 208 3.93 13.13 -10.18
N ASP A 209 4.88 12.43 -9.57
CA ASP A 209 6.04 11.90 -10.30
C ASP A 209 5.60 10.71 -11.19
N PRO A 210 5.84 10.77 -12.52
CA PRO A 210 5.38 9.73 -13.44
C PRO A 210 6.06 8.36 -13.23
N GLN A 211 7.30 8.33 -12.75
CA GLN A 211 8.02 7.09 -12.46
C GLN A 211 7.42 6.41 -11.22
N VAL A 212 7.16 7.18 -10.16
CA VAL A 212 6.45 6.71 -8.97
C VAL A 212 5.07 6.23 -9.35
N GLN A 213 4.30 7.02 -10.12
CA GLN A 213 2.97 6.64 -10.58
C GLN A 213 2.98 5.34 -11.41
N SER A 214 3.94 5.18 -12.31
CA SER A 214 4.04 3.97 -13.15
C SER A 214 4.38 2.72 -12.33
N SER A 215 5.13 2.88 -11.24
CA SER A 215 5.50 1.78 -10.37
C SER A 215 4.40 1.42 -9.37
N MET A 216 3.74 2.42 -8.79
CA MET A 216 2.85 2.26 -7.64
C MET A 216 1.37 2.24 -8.04
N GLY A 217 1.03 2.87 -9.16
CA GLY A 217 -0.35 3.06 -9.60
C GLY A 217 -1.10 4.09 -8.77
N ASN A 218 -2.42 3.97 -8.83
CA ASN A 218 -3.37 4.75 -8.05
C ASN A 218 -3.56 4.11 -6.67
N ILE A 219 -3.59 4.91 -5.61
CA ILE A 219 -3.84 4.42 -4.25
C ILE A 219 -5.15 4.98 -3.75
N THR A 220 -6.07 4.11 -3.35
CA THR A 220 -7.35 4.47 -2.76
C THR A 220 -7.39 3.98 -1.33
N LEU A 221 -7.55 4.90 -0.40
CA LEU A 221 -7.73 4.60 1.02
C LEU A 221 -9.19 4.79 1.37
N SER A 222 -9.68 3.98 2.29
CA SER A 222 -10.98 4.21 2.90
C SER A 222 -10.97 3.86 4.38
N GLY A 223 -11.86 4.51 5.12
CA GLY A 223 -11.95 4.32 6.55
C GLY A 223 -13.09 5.07 7.18
N ASP A 224 -13.09 5.08 8.50
CA ASP A 224 -14.00 5.83 9.36
C ASP A 224 -13.19 6.79 10.24
N THR A 225 -13.34 6.76 11.55
CA THR A 225 -12.36 7.31 12.50
C THR A 225 -10.93 6.78 12.29
N LEU A 226 -10.78 5.58 11.72
CA LEU A 226 -9.50 4.95 11.44
C LEU A 226 -9.44 4.47 9.99
N ILE A 227 -8.23 4.31 9.45
CA ILE A 227 -8.02 3.68 8.16
C ILE A 227 -8.45 2.21 8.25
N ARG A 228 -9.26 1.75 7.28
CA ARG A 228 -9.77 0.38 7.21
C ARG A 228 -9.22 -0.39 6.02
N SER A 229 -9.10 0.27 4.87
CA SER A 229 -8.69 -0.38 3.63
C SER A 229 -7.75 0.50 2.81
N LEU A 230 -6.82 -0.15 2.11
CA LEU A 230 -5.98 0.45 1.09
C LEU A 230 -6.04 -0.42 -0.16
N ILE A 231 -6.35 0.18 -1.30
CA ILE A 231 -6.40 -0.48 -2.60
C ILE A 231 -5.41 0.20 -3.52
N MET A 232 -4.60 -0.59 -4.23
CA MET A 232 -3.69 -0.11 -5.26
C MET A 232 -4.10 -0.69 -6.61
N THR A 233 -4.32 0.16 -7.60
CA THR A 233 -4.71 -0.22 -8.96
C THR A 233 -3.76 0.38 -9.99
N SER A 234 -3.62 -0.24 -11.16
CA SER A 234 -2.95 0.44 -12.28
C SER A 234 -3.79 1.62 -12.77
N ASN A 235 -3.16 2.62 -13.38
CA ASN A 235 -3.85 3.75 -14.00
C ASN A 235 -4.45 3.39 -15.38
N GLN A 236 -4.98 2.19 -15.55
CA GLN A 236 -5.52 1.69 -16.82
C GLN A 236 -7.03 1.45 -16.68
N ALA A 237 -7.80 1.73 -17.74
CA ALA A 237 -9.27 1.60 -17.74
C ALA A 237 -9.78 0.17 -17.42
N ASN A 238 -8.94 -0.86 -17.59
CA ASN A 238 -9.27 -2.26 -17.33
C ASN A 238 -8.32 -2.85 -16.29
N VAL A 239 -8.46 -2.43 -15.03
CA VAL A 239 -7.68 -2.95 -13.91
C VAL A 239 -7.90 -4.46 -13.78
N ARG A 240 -6.82 -5.23 -13.91
CA ARG A 240 -6.81 -6.70 -13.72
C ARG A 240 -5.85 -7.16 -12.64
N ASP A 241 -4.86 -6.33 -12.35
CA ASP A 241 -3.92 -6.50 -11.27
C ASP A 241 -4.17 -5.40 -10.24
N TYR A 242 -4.36 -5.80 -8.99
CA TYR A 242 -4.56 -4.86 -7.89
C TYR A 242 -4.08 -5.46 -6.58
N THR A 243 -3.82 -4.59 -5.61
CA THR A 243 -3.51 -4.97 -4.24
C THR A 243 -4.59 -4.42 -3.32
N GLN A 244 -5.05 -5.23 -2.38
CA GLN A 244 -5.98 -4.83 -1.33
C GLN A 244 -5.32 -5.13 0.02
N ILE A 245 -5.31 -4.15 0.91
CA ILE A 245 -4.85 -4.28 2.29
C ILE A 245 -6.04 -3.93 3.18
N GLN A 246 -6.38 -4.83 4.10
CA GLN A 246 -7.39 -4.63 5.12
C GLN A 246 -6.72 -4.50 6.49
N PHE A 247 -7.07 -3.45 7.22
CA PHE A 247 -6.62 -3.19 8.58
C PHE A 247 -7.68 -3.67 9.58
N THR A 248 -7.26 -4.50 10.52
CA THR A 248 -8.15 -5.15 11.48
C THR A 248 -7.56 -5.11 12.87
N GLN A 249 -8.39 -5.34 13.89
CA GLN A 249 -7.96 -5.33 15.29
C GLN A 249 -7.21 -4.04 15.69
N THR A 250 -7.58 -2.92 15.07
CA THR A 250 -6.95 -1.63 15.34
C THR A 250 -7.33 -1.15 16.72
N GLN A 251 -6.32 -0.80 17.50
CA GLN A 251 -6.46 -0.28 18.86
C GLN A 251 -5.50 0.90 19.05
N GLN A 252 -5.88 1.80 19.95
CA GLN A 252 -5.11 2.98 20.31
C GLN A 252 -4.76 2.93 21.80
N GLY A 253 -3.62 3.50 22.15
CA GLY A 253 -3.14 3.56 23.54
C GLY A 253 -1.66 3.22 23.64
N PRO A 254 -1.09 3.28 24.85
CA PRO A 254 0.35 3.17 25.05
C PRO A 254 0.89 1.85 24.48
N LEU A 255 2.10 1.94 23.93
CA LEU A 255 2.86 0.79 23.45
C LEU A 255 3.56 0.07 24.61
N SER A 256 3.61 -1.25 24.52
CA SER A 256 4.43 -2.10 25.39
C SER A 256 5.92 -1.96 25.07
N GLU A 257 6.78 -2.41 26.00
CA GLU A 257 8.24 -2.41 25.79
C GLU A 257 8.65 -3.22 24.55
N ALA A 258 7.99 -4.35 24.30
CA ALA A 258 8.26 -5.17 23.12
C ALA A 258 7.91 -4.45 21.80
N GLU A 259 6.83 -3.68 21.79
CA GLU A 259 6.43 -2.86 20.63
C GLU A 259 7.39 -1.70 20.41
N LEU A 260 7.81 -1.02 21.48
CA LEU A 260 8.82 0.04 21.42
C LEU A 260 10.18 -0.48 20.94
N ALA A 261 10.56 -1.70 21.32
CA ALA A 261 11.80 -2.33 20.88
C ALA A 261 11.85 -2.53 19.35
N LEU A 262 10.71 -2.72 18.67
CA LEU A 262 10.67 -2.85 17.21
C LEU A 262 11.15 -1.57 16.50
N PHE A 263 10.96 -0.39 17.09
CA PHE A 263 11.45 0.87 16.55
C PHE A 263 12.96 1.07 16.69
N SER A 264 13.64 0.20 17.46
CA SER A 264 15.08 0.31 17.71
C SER A 264 15.94 -0.37 16.64
N LEU A 265 15.32 -1.05 15.67
CA LEU A 265 16.01 -1.58 14.49
C LEU A 265 16.64 -0.45 13.70
N GLY A 266 17.96 -0.33 13.81
CA GLY A 266 18.72 0.78 13.22
C GLY A 266 19.73 1.44 14.16
N ASN A 267 19.60 1.24 15.48
CA ASN A 267 20.52 1.85 16.45
C ASN A 267 21.91 1.19 16.51
N GLU A 268 22.15 0.10 15.77
CA GLU A 268 23.47 -0.56 15.73
C GLU A 268 24.48 0.12 14.78
N SER A 269 24.08 1.17 14.07
CA SER A 269 24.99 1.96 13.22
C SER A 269 25.67 3.10 13.99
N ALA A 270 26.25 2.81 15.16
CA ALA A 270 27.10 3.76 15.89
C ALA A 270 28.06 3.02 16.84
N LYS A 271 28.97 2.21 16.29
CA LYS A 271 30.25 1.94 16.96
C LYS A 271 31.36 1.67 15.97
#